data_AF-A0A522VZM8-F1
#
_entry.id   AF-A0A522VZM8-F1
#
_cell.length_a   1.000
_cell.length_b   1.000
_cell.length_c   1.000
_cell.angle_alpha   90.00
_cell.angle_beta   90.00
_cell.angle_gamma   90.00
#
_symmetry.space_group_name_H-M   'P 1'
#
loop_
_entity.id
_entity.type
_entity.pdbx_description
1 polymer ?
#
loop_
_entity_poly.entity_id
_entity_poly.type
_entity_poly.pdbx_seq_one_letter_code
_entity_poly.pdbx_strand_id
1 'polypeptide(L)'
;MAQDPQHHPLLLQAFPRGLSRLEPLPHFRTAAAPLGAGDGGGSAVRPRRADAAGAGGQGAMTMAEAPLPAWVRVVIVNYNGGDLLGAVVDGLARQTMADFDAVIVDNGSGDGSVERLSLPDRRFRIIHAGGNLGFAAGCNRGAAGAASPWLAMLNPDAVPAPNWLERLRAATGRHPEAACFGSTQLMADDPSRLDGAGDNYSIFGIAWRGGYGAPATLVTGDIAVFSPCAAAALYRRDVFMAAGGF
;
A
#
# COMPACT_ATOMS: atom_id res chain seq x y z
N MET A 1 37.11 -33.99 -28.94
CA MET A 1 36.86 -32.60 -29.35
C MET A 1 35.39 -32.33 -29.07
N ALA A 2 35.02 -31.73 -27.93
CA ALA A 2 35.01 -30.29 -27.63
C ALA A 2 33.92 -29.57 -28.46
N GLN A 3 33.00 -28.74 -27.95
CA GLN A 3 32.82 -28.07 -26.65
C GLN A 3 31.37 -27.50 -26.55
N ASP A 4 30.95 -27.18 -25.33
CA ASP A 4 29.71 -26.46 -24.90
C ASP A 4 29.86 -24.90 -25.04
N PRO A 5 28.89 -24.04 -24.64
CA PRO A 5 28.33 -22.90 -25.39
C PRO A 5 28.95 -21.55 -24.96
N GLN A 6 28.47 -20.38 -25.42
CA GLN A 6 28.53 -19.10 -24.68
C GLN A 6 27.91 -17.88 -25.42
N HIS A 7 27.12 -17.11 -24.64
CA HIS A 7 26.99 -15.65 -24.56
C HIS A 7 26.41 -14.72 -25.67
N HIS A 8 25.37 -13.98 -25.22
CA HIS A 8 24.80 -12.67 -25.58
C HIS A 8 25.70 -11.62 -26.27
N PRO A 9 25.11 -10.62 -26.98
CA PRO A 9 24.99 -9.28 -26.35
C PRO A 9 23.73 -8.45 -26.70
N LEU A 10 23.25 -7.71 -25.68
CA LEU A 10 22.85 -6.29 -25.67
C LEU A 10 22.10 -5.73 -26.91
N LEU A 11 20.79 -5.48 -26.77
CA LEU A 11 20.06 -4.54 -27.62
C LEU A 11 19.87 -3.21 -26.90
N LEU A 12 20.85 -2.35 -27.15
CA LEU A 12 20.79 -0.89 -27.02
C LEU A 12 19.71 -0.37 -27.98
N GLN A 13 18.66 0.29 -27.50
CA GLN A 13 17.81 1.12 -28.36
C GLN A 13 17.78 2.57 -27.87
N ALA A 14 17.99 3.45 -28.85
CA ALA A 14 18.36 4.85 -28.77
C ALA A 14 17.37 5.75 -28.02
N PHE A 15 17.92 6.73 -27.29
CA PHE A 15 17.20 7.91 -26.82
C PHE A 15 17.05 8.94 -27.96
N PRO A 16 15.87 9.54 -28.18
CA PRO A 16 15.78 10.77 -28.95
C PRO A 16 16.38 11.94 -28.15
N ARG A 17 17.27 12.70 -28.80
CA ARG A 17 17.89 13.92 -28.28
C ARG A 17 16.86 15.05 -28.21
N GLY A 18 16.71 15.66 -27.04
CA GLY A 18 16.08 16.99 -26.92
C GLY A 18 15.44 17.25 -25.57
N LEU A 19 16.22 17.76 -24.60
CA LEU A 19 15.67 18.50 -23.46
C LEU A 19 16.62 19.64 -23.11
N SER A 20 16.20 20.84 -23.48
CA SER A 20 16.82 22.10 -23.09
C SER A 20 16.20 22.57 -21.78
N ARG A 21 17.06 22.77 -20.76
CA ARG A 21 16.88 23.58 -19.55
C ARG A 21 15.73 23.21 -18.60
N LEU A 22 16.08 22.53 -17.51
CA LEU A 22 15.28 22.49 -16.28
C LEU A 22 15.87 23.51 -15.29
N GLU A 23 15.05 24.47 -14.86
CA GLU A 23 15.34 25.37 -13.75
C GLU A 23 15.23 24.62 -12.41
N PRO A 24 16.04 24.92 -11.39
CA PRO A 24 16.03 24.20 -10.12
C PRO A 24 14.83 24.56 -9.23
N LEU A 25 14.18 23.55 -8.66
CA LEU A 25 13.14 23.70 -7.63
C LEU A 25 13.75 24.04 -6.25
N PRO A 26 13.06 24.83 -5.41
CA PRO A 26 13.60 25.27 -4.12
C PRO A 26 13.60 24.16 -3.06
N HIS A 27 14.61 24.22 -2.20
CA HIS A 27 14.94 23.26 -1.16
C HIS A 27 13.86 23.09 -0.08
N PHE A 28 13.45 21.85 0.19
CA PHE A 28 12.69 21.48 1.38
C PHE A 28 13.59 21.58 2.63
N ARG A 29 13.11 22.31 3.66
CA ARG A 29 13.70 22.30 5.01
C ARG A 29 12.80 21.48 5.95
N THR A 30 13.34 20.41 6.51
CA THR A 30 12.71 19.66 7.61
C THR A 30 13.10 20.28 8.94
N ALA A 31 12.14 20.73 9.74
CA ALA A 31 12.37 21.12 11.13
C ALA A 31 11.62 20.13 12.05
N ALA A 32 12.37 19.35 12.82
CA ALA A 32 11.85 18.55 13.92
C ALA A 32 12.10 19.30 15.23
N ALA A 33 11.09 19.42 16.09
CA ALA A 33 11.22 19.89 17.47
C ALA A 33 10.73 18.78 18.44
N PRO A 34 11.41 18.51 19.56
CA PRO A 34 11.02 17.46 20.49
C PRO A 34 9.96 17.93 21.50
N LEU A 35 9.05 17.02 21.86
CA LEU A 35 8.03 17.19 22.91
C LEU A 35 8.63 16.87 24.30
N GLY A 36 8.39 17.76 25.26
CA GLY A 36 8.86 17.65 26.64
C GLY A 36 8.07 16.66 27.49
N ALA A 37 8.76 16.02 28.44
CA ALA A 37 8.21 15.15 29.46
C ALA A 37 7.57 15.97 30.59
N GLY A 38 6.34 15.64 30.97
CA GLY A 38 5.65 16.20 32.13
C GLY A 38 5.63 15.19 33.29
N ASP A 39 6.03 15.67 34.46
CA ASP A 39 6.08 14.95 35.73
C ASP A 39 4.69 14.58 36.26
N GLY A 40 4.52 13.33 36.69
CA GLY A 40 3.31 12.82 37.34
C GLY A 40 3.63 12.15 38.68
N GLY A 41 3.53 12.90 39.77
CA GLY A 41 3.78 12.42 41.13
C GLY A 41 2.50 12.35 41.99
N GLY A 42 2.08 11.11 42.29
CA GLY A 42 1.60 10.66 43.60
C GLY A 42 0.26 11.16 44.15
N SER A 43 -0.68 10.23 44.35
CA SER A 43 -1.14 9.89 45.71
C SER A 43 -2.02 8.63 45.68
N ALA A 44 -1.59 7.62 46.43
CA ALA A 44 -2.26 6.34 46.59
C ALA A 44 -3.38 6.43 47.63
N VAL A 45 -4.63 6.21 47.21
CA VAL A 45 -5.78 6.03 48.10
C VAL A 45 -6.06 4.53 48.21
N ARG A 46 -5.93 3.99 49.44
CA ARG A 46 -6.30 2.60 49.76
C ARG A 46 -7.82 2.43 49.74
N PRO A 47 -8.39 1.36 49.14
CA PRO A 47 -9.77 1.01 49.39
C PRO A 47 -9.90 0.07 50.59
N ARG A 48 -10.89 0.36 51.43
CA ARG A 48 -11.40 -0.51 52.50
C ARG A 48 -12.13 -1.71 51.87
N ARG A 49 -11.90 -2.89 52.44
CA ARG A 49 -12.70 -4.09 52.17
C ARG A 49 -14.12 -3.91 52.71
N ALA A 50 -15.10 -4.26 51.89
CA ALA A 50 -16.43 -4.63 52.33
C ALA A 50 -16.83 -5.90 51.58
N ASP A 51 -17.12 -6.94 52.35
CA ASP A 51 -17.68 -8.20 51.88
C ASP A 51 -19.14 -7.99 51.44
N ALA A 52 -19.53 -8.63 50.34
CA ALA A 52 -20.91 -9.07 50.15
C ALA A 52 -20.95 -10.22 49.13
N ALA A 53 -21.35 -11.38 49.63
CA ALA A 53 -21.72 -12.54 48.84
C ALA A 53 -22.95 -12.23 47.97
N GLY A 54 -22.91 -12.70 46.73
CA GLY A 54 -24.04 -12.69 45.81
C GLY A 54 -23.86 -13.83 44.80
N ALA A 55 -24.49 -14.96 45.08
CA ALA A 55 -24.63 -16.05 44.13
C ALA A 55 -25.50 -15.58 42.94
N GLY A 56 -24.95 -15.68 41.73
CA GLY A 56 -25.64 -15.42 40.47
C GLY A 56 -24.91 -16.19 39.39
N GLY A 57 -25.64 -16.99 38.62
CA GLY A 57 -25.11 -18.13 37.88
C GLY A 57 -24.00 -17.79 36.89
N GLN A 58 -23.02 -18.68 36.83
CA GLN A 58 -22.05 -18.74 35.73
C GLN A 58 -22.79 -19.22 34.48
N GLY A 59 -23.54 -18.32 33.85
CA GLY A 59 -23.78 -18.43 32.42
C GLY A 59 -22.41 -18.30 31.77
N ALA A 60 -21.94 -19.37 31.13
CA ALA A 60 -20.81 -19.30 30.23
C ALA A 60 -21.17 -18.25 29.17
N MET A 61 -20.68 -17.03 29.36
CA MET A 61 -20.62 -16.03 28.31
C MET A 61 -19.71 -16.64 27.26
N THR A 62 -20.30 -17.25 26.24
CA THR A 62 -19.60 -17.56 25.01
C THR A 62 -19.02 -16.23 24.55
N MET A 63 -17.71 -16.03 24.78
CA MET A 63 -17.02 -14.92 24.15
C MET A 63 -17.15 -15.20 22.65
N ALA A 64 -18.03 -14.43 22.00
CA ALA A 64 -18.07 -14.42 20.55
C ALA A 64 -16.63 -14.13 20.11
N GLU A 65 -16.01 -15.11 19.47
CA GLU A 65 -14.65 -15.01 19.00
C GLU A 65 -14.58 -13.77 18.12
N ALA A 66 -13.75 -12.81 18.52
CA ALA A 66 -13.63 -11.56 17.79
C ALA A 66 -13.31 -11.93 16.33
N PRO A 67 -14.06 -11.41 15.36
CA PRO A 67 -13.86 -11.79 13.96
C PRO A 67 -12.38 -11.64 13.60
N LEU A 68 -11.82 -12.68 12.98
CA LEU A 68 -10.43 -12.68 12.55
C LEU A 68 -10.15 -11.41 11.73
N PRO A 69 -8.97 -10.80 11.91
CA PRO A 69 -8.61 -9.63 11.12
C PRO A 69 -8.60 -10.00 9.64
N ALA A 70 -9.04 -9.07 8.80
CA ALA A 70 -9.00 -9.26 7.35
C ALA A 70 -7.59 -9.62 6.87
N TRP A 71 -7.45 -10.44 5.84
CA TRP A 71 -6.16 -10.90 5.35
C TRP A 71 -5.24 -9.76 4.87
N VAL A 72 -5.81 -8.71 4.28
CA VAL A 72 -5.07 -7.54 3.81
C VAL A 72 -5.79 -6.24 4.14
N ARG A 73 -5.02 -5.21 4.50
CA ARG A 73 -5.47 -3.82 4.48
C ARG A 73 -4.99 -3.15 3.21
N VAL A 74 -5.91 -2.63 2.40
CA VAL A 74 -5.61 -1.77 1.26
C VAL A 74 -5.50 -0.32 1.75
N VAL A 75 -4.42 0.37 1.39
CA VAL A 75 -4.17 1.77 1.72
C VAL A 75 -4.12 2.57 0.44
N ILE A 76 -4.97 3.58 0.36
CA ILE A 76 -5.05 4.51 -0.78
C ILE A 76 -4.72 5.90 -0.25
N VAL A 77 -3.59 6.46 -0.65
CA VAL A 77 -3.24 7.85 -0.30
C VAL A 77 -3.80 8.76 -1.39
N ASN A 78 -4.85 9.51 -1.05
CA ASN A 78 -5.51 10.43 -1.96
C ASN A 78 -5.03 11.86 -1.75
N TYR A 79 -4.70 12.56 -2.83
CA TYR A 79 -4.52 14.01 -2.84
C TYR A 79 -5.08 14.55 -4.15
N ASN A 80 -6.27 15.14 -4.09
CA ASN A 80 -6.98 15.65 -5.25
C ASN A 80 -7.21 14.61 -6.36
N GLY A 81 -7.63 13.38 -5.99
CA GLY A 81 -7.84 12.29 -6.95
C GLY A 81 -9.09 12.40 -7.82
N GLY A 82 -9.94 13.42 -7.60
CA GLY A 82 -11.17 13.64 -8.36
C GLY A 82 -12.02 12.39 -8.54
N ASP A 83 -12.46 12.16 -9.78
CA ASP A 83 -13.33 11.04 -10.14
C ASP A 83 -12.56 9.70 -10.23
N LEU A 84 -11.22 9.74 -10.36
CA LEU A 84 -10.38 8.54 -10.41
C LEU A 84 -10.46 7.77 -9.09
N LEU A 85 -10.47 8.48 -7.95
CA LEU A 85 -10.62 7.87 -6.64
C LEU A 85 -11.90 7.02 -6.55
N GLY A 86 -13.01 7.52 -7.08
CA GLY A 86 -14.27 6.79 -7.14
C GLY A 86 -14.15 5.50 -7.92
N ALA A 87 -13.51 5.54 -9.10
CA ALA A 87 -13.28 4.36 -9.93
C ALA A 87 -12.41 3.30 -9.23
N VAL A 88 -11.41 3.72 -8.45
CA VAL A 88 -10.57 2.82 -7.64
C VAL A 88 -11.38 2.14 -6.53
N VAL A 89 -12.18 2.91 -5.78
CA VAL A 89 -13.03 2.38 -4.70
C VAL A 89 -14.08 1.41 -5.25
N ASP A 90 -14.68 1.73 -6.39
CA ASP A 90 -15.59 0.85 -7.11
C ASP A 90 -14.90 -0.45 -7.58
N GLY A 91 -13.66 -0.34 -8.06
CA GLY A 91 -12.85 -1.50 -8.44
C GLY A 91 -12.53 -2.41 -7.26
N LEU A 92 -12.26 -1.83 -6.09
CA LEU A 92 -12.08 -2.58 -4.84
C LEU A 92 -13.38 -3.23 -4.35
N ALA A 93 -14.52 -2.54 -4.49
CA ALA A 93 -15.82 -3.10 -4.10
C ALA A 93 -16.13 -4.40 -4.87
N ARG A 94 -15.69 -4.48 -6.13
CA ARG A 94 -15.86 -5.61 -7.04
C ARG A 94 -14.82 -6.74 -6.90
N GLN A 95 -13.93 -6.68 -5.91
CA GLN A 95 -12.97 -7.76 -5.70
C GLN A 95 -13.67 -9.09 -5.42
N THR A 96 -13.20 -10.17 -6.06
CA THR A 96 -13.69 -11.54 -5.83
C THR A 96 -13.37 -12.04 -4.42
N MET A 97 -12.28 -11.54 -3.83
CA MET A 97 -11.91 -11.80 -2.44
C MET A 97 -12.49 -10.72 -1.52
N ALA A 98 -13.38 -11.09 -0.60
CA ALA A 98 -14.00 -10.16 0.36
C ALA A 98 -13.16 -9.92 1.64
N ASP A 99 -12.13 -10.74 1.85
CA ASP A 99 -11.27 -10.78 3.05
C ASP A 99 -10.23 -9.64 3.07
N PHE A 100 -10.71 -8.40 3.02
CA PHE A 100 -9.89 -7.19 3.12
C PHE A 100 -10.63 -6.06 3.85
N ASP A 101 -9.85 -5.12 4.39
CA ASP A 101 -10.32 -3.78 4.71
C ASP A 101 -9.59 -2.74 3.85
N ALA A 102 -10.17 -1.56 3.69
CA ALA A 102 -9.62 -0.49 2.87
C ALA A 102 -9.65 0.86 3.61
N VAL A 103 -8.54 1.57 3.54
CA VAL A 103 -8.35 2.88 4.15
C VAL A 103 -7.97 3.89 3.07
N ILE A 104 -8.84 4.88 2.89
CA ILE A 104 -8.58 6.06 2.07
C ILE A 104 -7.97 7.11 2.99
N VAL A 105 -6.69 7.42 2.82
CA VAL A 105 -6.02 8.51 3.52
C VAL A 105 -6.17 9.77 2.70
N ASP A 106 -7.06 10.67 3.12
CA ASP A 106 -7.19 11.98 2.54
C ASP A 106 -6.02 12.88 3.00
N ASN A 107 -5.10 13.14 2.09
CA ASN A 107 -3.84 13.83 2.33
C ASN A 107 -3.99 15.35 2.14
N GLY A 108 -5.10 15.91 2.65
CA GLY A 108 -5.40 17.34 2.54
C GLY A 108 -5.95 17.75 1.17
N SER A 109 -6.88 16.98 0.62
CA SER A 109 -7.50 17.31 -0.67
C SER A 109 -8.36 18.57 -0.57
N GLY A 110 -8.45 19.32 -1.67
CA GLY A 110 -9.27 20.52 -1.81
C GLY A 110 -10.22 20.49 -3.01
N ASP A 111 -10.28 19.37 -3.72
CA ASP A 111 -11.04 19.18 -4.97
C ASP A 111 -12.42 18.53 -4.77
N GLY A 112 -12.83 18.30 -3.52
CA GLY A 112 -14.09 17.64 -3.20
C GLY A 112 -14.11 16.14 -3.49
N SER A 113 -12.97 15.49 -3.78
CA SER A 113 -12.91 14.06 -4.17
C SER A 113 -13.40 13.13 -3.06
N VAL A 114 -13.08 13.45 -1.81
CA VAL A 114 -13.42 12.62 -0.64
C VAL A 114 -14.84 12.90 -0.17
N GLU A 115 -15.29 14.14 -0.24
CA GLU A 115 -16.64 14.57 0.13
C GLU A 115 -17.70 13.97 -0.81
N ARG A 116 -17.36 13.79 -2.09
CA ARG A 116 -18.23 13.15 -3.08
C ARG A 116 -18.13 11.63 -3.08
N LEU A 117 -17.18 11.05 -2.33
CA LEU A 117 -16.93 9.61 -2.34
C LEU A 117 -18.01 8.86 -1.56
N SER A 118 -18.76 8.00 -2.25
CA SER A 118 -19.69 7.07 -1.61
C SER A 118 -18.96 5.79 -1.22
N LEU A 119 -18.89 5.47 0.07
CA LEU A 119 -18.24 4.25 0.54
C LEU A 119 -19.16 3.02 0.32
N PRO A 120 -18.69 1.96 -0.37
CA PRO A 120 -19.53 0.83 -0.74
C PRO A 120 -20.12 0.06 0.44
N ASP A 121 -19.31 -0.19 1.48
CA ASP A 121 -19.68 -0.99 2.64
C ASP A 121 -18.70 -0.76 3.81
N ARG A 122 -18.86 -1.54 4.89
CA ARG A 122 -18.09 -1.42 6.15
C ARG A 122 -16.60 -1.73 6.02
N ARG A 123 -16.15 -2.33 4.91
CA ARG A 123 -14.73 -2.59 4.65
C ARG A 123 -13.97 -1.29 4.40
N PHE A 124 -14.65 -0.23 3.95
CA PHE A 124 -14.02 1.03 3.56
C PHE A 124 -14.15 2.08 4.65
N ARG A 125 -13.08 2.85 4.86
CA ARG A 125 -13.11 4.02 5.74
C ARG A 125 -12.14 5.09 5.26
N ILE A 126 -12.42 6.33 5.66
CA ILE A 126 -11.59 7.50 5.36
C ILE A 126 -10.82 7.92 6.61
N ILE A 127 -9.56 8.31 6.43
CA ILE A 127 -8.73 8.97 7.44
C ILE A 127 -8.30 10.32 6.86
N HIS A 128 -8.67 11.41 7.52
CA HIS A 128 -8.16 12.73 7.18
C HIS A 128 -6.79 12.94 7.83
N ALA A 129 -5.77 13.23 7.02
CA ALA A 129 -4.41 13.46 7.48
C ALA A 129 -4.22 14.87 8.08
N GLY A 130 -5.14 15.80 7.79
CA GLY A 130 -5.08 17.21 8.23
C GLY A 130 -4.17 18.10 7.38
N GLY A 131 -3.55 17.54 6.34
CA GLY A 131 -2.69 18.24 5.38
C GLY A 131 -1.96 17.26 4.48
N ASN A 132 -1.18 17.77 3.52
CA ASN A 132 -0.39 16.93 2.63
C ASN A 132 0.92 16.51 3.31
N LEU A 133 0.95 15.26 3.78
CA LEU A 133 2.10 14.64 4.43
C LEU A 133 3.10 14.04 3.43
N GLY A 134 2.79 14.05 2.13
CA GLY A 134 3.46 13.25 1.12
C GLY A 134 3.01 11.78 1.12
N PHE A 135 3.44 11.03 0.10
CA PHE A 135 2.99 9.65 -0.13
C PHE A 135 3.42 8.70 1.00
N ALA A 136 4.72 8.67 1.34
CA ALA A 136 5.28 7.77 2.35
C ALA A 136 4.59 7.92 3.71
N ALA A 137 4.47 9.15 4.23
CA ALA A 137 3.80 9.41 5.49
C ALA A 137 2.29 9.10 5.43
N GLY A 138 1.64 9.33 4.27
CA GLY A 138 0.26 8.90 4.03
C GLY A 138 0.10 7.38 4.10
N CYS A 139 1.00 6.62 3.48
CA CYS A 139 1.03 5.16 3.56
C CYS A 139 1.20 4.68 5.01
N ASN A 140 2.16 5.27 5.73
CA ASN A 140 2.40 4.97 7.14
C ASN A 140 1.16 5.26 8.00
N ARG A 141 0.46 6.37 7.71
CA ARG A 141 -0.80 6.73 8.39
C ARG A 141 -1.92 5.72 8.14
N GLY A 142 -2.07 5.24 6.90
CA GLY A 142 -3.07 4.23 6.55
C GLY A 142 -2.75 2.83 7.09
N ALA A 143 -1.45 2.48 7.15
CA ALA A 143 -0.97 1.22 7.69
C ALA A 143 -1.07 1.14 9.23
N ALA A 144 -1.06 2.29 9.91
CA ALA A 144 -1.12 2.35 11.37
C ALA A 144 -2.34 1.59 11.94
N GLY A 145 -2.10 0.75 12.95
CA GLY A 145 -3.14 -0.06 13.59
C GLY A 145 -3.76 -1.12 12.69
N ALA A 146 -3.12 -1.51 11.58
CA ALA A 146 -3.54 -2.67 10.80
C ALA A 146 -3.32 -3.95 11.61
N ALA A 147 -4.36 -4.78 11.72
CA ALA A 147 -4.27 -6.12 12.28
C ALA A 147 -3.99 -7.18 11.20
N SER A 148 -4.26 -6.84 9.94
CA SER A 148 -4.04 -7.71 8.78
C SER A 148 -2.59 -8.14 8.63
N PRO A 149 -2.31 -9.41 8.28
CA PRO A 149 -0.93 -9.86 8.04
C PRO A 149 -0.28 -9.19 6.82
N TRP A 150 -1.07 -8.65 5.88
CA TRP A 150 -0.57 -7.96 4.69
C TRP A 150 -1.10 -6.54 4.58
N LEU A 151 -0.31 -5.68 3.94
CA LEU A 151 -0.65 -4.32 3.56
C LEU A 151 -0.56 -4.22 2.04
N ALA A 152 -1.60 -3.72 1.38
CA ALA A 152 -1.57 -3.41 -0.04
C ALA A 152 -1.61 -1.90 -0.25
N MET A 153 -0.63 -1.35 -0.96
CA MET A 153 -0.65 0.05 -1.41
C MET A 153 -1.31 0.10 -2.77
N LEU A 154 -2.25 1.02 -2.95
CA LEU A 154 -2.93 1.25 -4.20
C LEU A 154 -3.09 2.75 -4.43
N ASN A 155 -2.59 3.25 -5.56
CA ASN A 155 -2.74 4.66 -5.90
C ASN A 155 -4.21 5.03 -6.20
N PRO A 156 -4.59 6.31 -6.01
CA PRO A 156 -5.96 6.78 -6.24
C PRO A 156 -6.36 6.85 -7.73
N ASP A 157 -5.45 6.52 -8.65
CA ASP A 157 -5.65 6.46 -10.10
C ASP A 157 -5.45 5.04 -10.70
N ALA A 158 -5.20 4.03 -9.84
CA ALA A 158 -4.96 2.66 -10.27
C ALA A 158 -6.19 1.78 -10.01
N VAL A 159 -7.01 1.55 -11.04
CA VAL A 159 -8.23 0.72 -10.92
C VAL A 159 -7.84 -0.76 -10.88
N PRO A 160 -8.13 -1.50 -9.79
CA PRO A 160 -7.75 -2.90 -9.69
C PRO A 160 -8.69 -3.79 -10.50
N ALA A 161 -8.13 -4.81 -11.16
CA ALA A 161 -8.92 -5.88 -11.78
C ALA A 161 -9.71 -6.66 -10.71
N PRO A 162 -10.89 -7.25 -11.02
CA PRO A 162 -11.74 -7.92 -10.03
C PRO A 162 -11.05 -9.04 -9.23
N ASN A 163 -10.01 -9.67 -9.76
CA ASN A 163 -9.27 -10.74 -9.10
C ASN A 163 -7.89 -10.30 -8.58
N TRP A 164 -7.65 -8.99 -8.44
CA TRP A 164 -6.35 -8.43 -8.07
C TRP A 164 -5.86 -8.97 -6.71
N LEU A 165 -6.69 -8.88 -5.66
CA LEU A 165 -6.32 -9.36 -4.33
C LEU A 165 -6.19 -10.89 -4.27
N GLU A 166 -7.05 -11.62 -4.98
CA GLU A 166 -6.99 -13.08 -5.08
C GLU A 166 -5.67 -13.54 -5.73
N ARG A 167 -5.24 -12.85 -6.80
CA ARG A 167 -3.96 -13.12 -7.47
C ARG A 167 -2.76 -12.81 -6.59
N LEU A 168 -2.80 -11.70 -5.86
CA LEU A 168 -1.76 -11.35 -4.88
C LEU A 168 -1.67 -12.41 -3.77
N ARG A 169 -2.81 -12.82 -3.19
CA ARG A 169 -2.87 -13.90 -2.19
C ARG A 169 -2.29 -15.20 -2.73
N ALA A 170 -2.67 -15.59 -3.95
CA ALA A 170 -2.11 -16.78 -4.59
C ALA A 170 -0.60 -16.67 -4.81
N ALA A 171 -0.07 -15.49 -5.16
CA ALA A 171 1.37 -15.25 -5.30
C ALA A 171 2.11 -15.44 -3.96
N THR A 172 1.53 -15.00 -2.84
CA THR A 172 2.13 -15.25 -1.50
C THR A 172 2.23 -16.74 -1.16
N GLY A 173 1.33 -17.57 -1.70
CA GLY A 173 1.41 -19.03 -1.55
C GLY A 173 2.43 -19.68 -2.48
N ARG A 174 2.67 -19.11 -3.66
CA ARG A 174 3.69 -19.60 -4.61
C ARG A 174 5.11 -19.22 -4.20
N HIS A 175 5.28 -18.05 -3.56
CA HIS A 175 6.57 -17.49 -3.14
C HIS A 175 6.53 -17.16 -1.63
N PRO A 176 6.47 -18.17 -0.75
CA PRO A 176 6.34 -17.95 0.70
C PRO A 176 7.55 -17.24 1.33
N GLU A 177 8.70 -17.22 0.67
CA GLU A 177 9.91 -16.52 1.06
C GLU A 177 9.87 -15.01 0.78
N ALA A 178 9.01 -14.57 -0.14
CA ALA A 178 8.88 -13.17 -0.51
C ALA A 178 8.04 -12.39 0.52
N ALA A 179 8.54 -11.23 0.91
CA ALA A 179 7.83 -10.31 1.80
C ALA A 179 7.14 -9.15 1.05
N CYS A 180 7.47 -8.95 -0.22
CA CYS A 180 6.97 -7.85 -1.05
C CYS A 180 6.59 -8.38 -2.43
N PHE A 181 5.48 -7.90 -2.96
CA PHE A 181 4.98 -8.24 -4.29
C PHE A 181 4.56 -6.98 -5.02
N GLY A 182 4.78 -6.94 -6.34
CA GLY A 182 4.29 -5.88 -7.22
C GLY A 182 3.19 -6.41 -8.12
N SER A 183 2.28 -5.53 -8.52
CA SER A 183 1.30 -5.83 -9.56
C SER A 183 1.83 -5.31 -10.89
N THR A 184 1.63 -6.07 -11.97
CA THR A 184 1.82 -5.53 -13.32
C THR A 184 0.79 -4.43 -13.55
N GLN A 185 1.27 -3.25 -13.92
CA GLN A 185 0.44 -2.09 -14.22
C GLN A 185 0.34 -1.93 -15.74
N LEU A 186 -0.88 -1.69 -16.21
CA LEU A 186 -1.20 -1.45 -17.62
C LEU A 186 -1.52 0.03 -17.80
N MET A 187 -1.24 0.58 -18.98
CA MET A 187 -1.63 1.95 -19.29
C MET A 187 -3.15 2.06 -19.36
N ALA A 188 -3.70 3.13 -18.76
CA ALA A 188 -5.15 3.31 -18.65
C ALA A 188 -5.81 3.62 -19.99
N ASP A 189 -5.09 4.31 -20.88
CA ASP A 189 -5.54 4.67 -22.23
C ASP A 189 -5.30 3.54 -23.25
N ASP A 190 -4.28 2.71 -23.04
CA ASP A 190 -4.00 1.52 -23.85
C ASP A 190 -3.59 0.31 -22.98
N PRO A 191 -4.56 -0.50 -22.52
CA PRO A 191 -4.28 -1.67 -21.69
C PRO A 191 -3.50 -2.78 -22.39
N SER A 192 -3.28 -2.69 -23.72
CA SER A 192 -2.42 -3.63 -24.44
C SER A 192 -0.92 -3.40 -24.15
N ARG A 193 -0.59 -2.33 -23.42
CA ARG A 193 0.76 -1.92 -23.09
C ARG A 193 0.97 -1.76 -21.59
N LEU A 194 2.21 -1.97 -21.17
CA LEU A 194 2.64 -1.85 -19.79
C LEU A 194 2.84 -0.39 -19.39
N ASP A 195 2.30 -0.02 -18.23
CA ASP A 195 2.77 1.13 -17.44
C ASP A 195 3.98 0.71 -16.59
N GLY A 196 3.99 -0.53 -16.09
CA GLY A 196 5.17 -1.02 -15.38
C GLY A 196 5.07 -2.48 -14.95
N ALA A 197 6.22 -3.14 -14.92
CA ALA A 197 6.39 -4.51 -14.45
C ALA A 197 7.45 -4.58 -13.34
N GLY A 198 7.46 -3.60 -12.42
CA GLY A 198 8.48 -3.44 -11.38
C GLY A 198 9.46 -2.29 -11.64
N ASP A 199 10.19 -1.89 -10.61
CA ASP A 199 11.19 -0.81 -10.63
C ASP A 199 12.55 -1.39 -10.92
N ASN A 200 13.39 -0.61 -11.61
CA ASN A 200 14.77 -0.95 -11.89
C ASN A 200 15.66 0.27 -11.63
N TYR A 201 16.93 0.01 -11.33
CA TYR A 201 17.94 1.03 -11.11
C TYR A 201 19.17 0.75 -11.96
N SER A 202 19.79 1.83 -12.43
CA SER A 202 21.12 1.75 -13.03
C SER A 202 22.16 1.80 -11.92
N ILE A 203 23.39 1.40 -12.23
CA ILE A 203 24.53 1.56 -11.31
C ILE A 203 24.76 3.04 -10.93
N PHE A 204 24.23 3.99 -11.70
CA PHE A 204 24.29 5.43 -11.41
C PHE A 204 23.10 5.93 -10.59
N GLY A 205 22.22 5.05 -10.10
CA GLY A 205 21.06 5.42 -9.29
C GLY A 205 19.88 5.99 -10.09
N ILE A 206 19.86 5.83 -11.41
CA ILE A 206 18.74 6.28 -12.25
C ILE A 206 17.66 5.20 -12.21
N ALA A 207 16.47 5.55 -11.74
CA ALA A 207 15.32 4.66 -11.70
C ALA A 207 14.52 4.67 -13.01
N TRP A 208 13.93 3.53 -13.38
CA TRP A 208 12.91 3.46 -14.44
C TRP A 208 11.88 2.36 -14.19
N ARG A 209 10.72 2.52 -14.81
CA ARG A 209 9.64 1.53 -14.85
C ARG A 209 10.01 0.40 -15.81
N GLY A 210 10.18 -0.81 -15.28
CA GLY A 210 10.46 -1.99 -16.08
C GLY A 210 9.35 -2.23 -17.11
N GLY A 211 9.73 -2.39 -18.36
CA GLY A 211 8.80 -2.68 -19.44
C GLY A 211 7.88 -1.53 -19.85
N TYR A 212 8.06 -0.29 -19.36
CA TYR A 212 7.21 0.85 -19.72
C TYR A 212 7.03 0.98 -21.24
N GLY A 213 5.78 0.97 -21.68
CA GLY A 213 5.39 1.04 -23.08
C GLY A 213 5.61 -0.25 -23.89
N ALA A 214 6.14 -1.32 -23.33
CA ALA A 214 6.20 -2.61 -24.01
C ALA A 214 4.79 -3.26 -24.08
N PRO A 215 4.57 -4.22 -24.99
CA PRO A 215 3.32 -5.00 -25.00
C PRO A 215 3.09 -5.69 -23.65
N ALA A 216 1.84 -5.68 -23.18
CA ALA A 216 1.43 -6.34 -21.92
C ALA A 216 1.74 -7.85 -21.93
N THR A 217 1.79 -8.46 -23.11
CA THR A 217 2.17 -9.86 -23.33
C THR A 217 3.62 -10.18 -22.98
N LEU A 218 4.47 -9.18 -22.73
CA LEU A 218 5.84 -9.38 -22.26
C LEU A 218 5.87 -10.06 -20.88
N VAL A 219 4.86 -9.84 -20.04
CA VAL A 219 4.76 -10.44 -18.70
C VAL A 219 3.68 -11.51 -18.71
N THR A 220 4.09 -12.78 -18.74
CA THR A 220 3.18 -13.94 -18.81
C THR A 220 3.00 -14.68 -17.47
N GLY A 221 3.65 -14.22 -16.41
CA GLY A 221 3.63 -14.85 -15.09
C GLY A 221 4.38 -14.03 -14.05
N ASP A 222 4.69 -14.66 -12.91
CA ASP A 222 5.43 -14.02 -11.84
C ASP A 222 6.90 -13.84 -12.27
N ILE A 223 7.47 -12.65 -12.03
CA ILE A 223 8.87 -12.33 -12.31
C ILE A 223 9.52 -11.69 -11.08
N ALA A 224 10.82 -11.92 -10.92
CA ALA A 224 11.61 -11.18 -9.94
C ALA A 224 11.87 -9.76 -10.45
N VAL A 225 11.73 -8.78 -9.56
CA VAL A 225 11.97 -7.35 -9.84
C VAL A 225 12.85 -6.77 -8.74
N PHE A 226 13.57 -5.69 -9.03
CA PHE A 226 14.40 -5.04 -8.01
C PHE A 226 13.54 -4.46 -6.87
N SER A 227 12.41 -3.82 -7.22
CA SER A 227 11.41 -3.37 -6.25
C SER A 227 10.01 -3.35 -6.89
N PRO A 228 8.94 -3.59 -6.14
CA PRO A 228 7.59 -3.29 -6.61
C PRO A 228 7.36 -1.78 -6.70
N CYS A 229 6.52 -1.35 -7.65
CA CYS A 229 5.97 0.00 -7.64
C CYS A 229 4.94 0.12 -6.53
N ALA A 230 5.07 1.10 -5.64
CA ALA A 230 4.11 1.32 -4.57
C ALA A 230 2.71 1.75 -5.07
N ALA A 231 2.54 2.05 -6.36
CA ALA A 231 1.23 2.34 -6.95
C ALA A 231 0.27 1.13 -6.93
N ALA A 232 0.81 -0.09 -6.88
CA ALA A 232 0.05 -1.32 -6.71
C ALA A 232 0.96 -2.43 -6.16
N ALA A 233 1.22 -2.41 -4.85
CA ALA A 233 2.15 -3.34 -4.19
C ALA A 233 1.56 -3.99 -2.94
N LEU A 234 2.05 -5.18 -2.59
CA LEU A 234 1.72 -5.91 -1.37
C LEU A 234 2.97 -6.06 -0.50
N TYR A 235 2.84 -5.83 0.79
CA TYR A 235 3.90 -5.93 1.78
C TYR A 235 3.45 -6.79 2.96
N ARG A 236 4.32 -7.69 3.43
CA ARG A 236 4.10 -8.40 4.68
C ARG A 236 4.19 -7.39 5.81
N ARG A 237 3.15 -7.32 6.65
CA ARG A 237 3.00 -6.24 7.65
C ARG A 237 4.17 -6.23 8.63
N ASP A 238 4.61 -7.38 9.11
CA ASP A 238 5.74 -7.50 10.04
C ASP A 238 7.03 -6.88 9.47
N VAL A 239 7.34 -7.16 8.20
CA VAL A 239 8.51 -6.63 7.49
C VAL A 239 8.37 -5.12 7.26
N PHE A 240 7.19 -4.67 6.83
CA PHE A 240 6.91 -3.24 6.67
C PHE A 240 7.13 -2.47 7.98
N MET A 241 6.61 -3.01 9.09
CA MET A 241 6.76 -2.38 10.41
C MET A 241 8.21 -2.43 10.93
N ALA A 242 8.91 -3.54 10.71
CA ALA A 242 10.32 -3.69 11.09
C ALA A 242 11.25 -2.72 10.32
N ALA A 243 10.88 -2.36 9.09
CA ALA A 243 11.58 -1.35 8.30
C ALA A 243 11.31 0.09 8.78
N GLY A 244 10.34 0.31 9.69
CA GLY A 244 9.91 1.64 10.13
C GLY A 244 8.79 2.24 9.28
N GLY A 245 8.20 1.46 8.37
CA GLY A 245 7.24 1.93 7.37
C GLY A 245 7.92 2.23 6.02
N PHE A 246 7.28 3.10 5.23
CA PHE A 246 7.90 3.79 4.10
C PHE A 246 8.92 4.82 4.57
#